data_AF-A0A397IP63-F1
#
_entry.id   AF-A0A397IP63-F1
#
_cell.length_a   1.000
_cell.length_b   1.000
_cell.length_c   1.000
_cell.angle_alpha   90.00
_cell.angle_beta   90.00
_cell.angle_gamma   90.00
#
_symmetry.space_group_name_H-M   'P 1'
#
loop_
_entity.id
_entity.type
_entity.pdbx_description
1 polymer ?
#
loop_
_entity_poly.entity_id
_entity_poly.type
_entity_poly.pdbx_seq_one_letter_code
_entity_poly.pdbx_strand_id
1 'polypeptide(L)'
;MTFKFFDKLSQNFIELLNDKDDYNVIIKVKNEKHFTAHSNVLKCRSPYFRKELENVISNENNIKTINKQNISVRIFDIILKYIYCGIIKLENAETRFIFDLMMAASEFELEELAKELETFLIGTKSSWLKSHFSQCRSPYFRKELENVISNENNIKTINKQNISVRIFDIILKYIYCGIIKLENAETRFIFDLMMAASEFELEELAKELETFLIGTKSSWLKSHFSQVYYSALIKKNFEVLEKFCNDIIVKSPSLIFNAKDFNFLQEVALVSLLKHDNLYLEESEIWEYTLEWGIAQNPALPTNLEEWTNENFTTLKTSLQQCLPYIRYFQISSADIWNKVRPYKKILDKQLWNDLKQYLAAPDQPVKSKVLPPRTILVQELTYIKEPFSTIITYEHADEISSWIDRKSRNSFFYTNIPYEFELILRGSINGFTPQTFWDTCHGHSNTVIIIKVKGTNEILGGYNPLAWDKTNYYRRWDETKDSFIFSLKNGNVQNSILSRVINHQDSMRGLCRVYLGSRNGPCFSSDLCMYSSRANFTLNNGSYCEKQHFVRPIRTTTNNFSIENYEVFKVINKKAS
;
A
#
# COMPACT_ATOMS: atom_id res chain seq x y z
N MET A 1 3.17 59.28 22.69
CA MET A 1 4.65 59.36 22.87
C MET A 1 5.11 58.01 23.40
N THR A 2 6.12 57.39 22.79
CA THR A 2 6.58 56.03 23.15
C THR A 2 8.06 56.07 23.51
N PHE A 3 8.40 55.64 24.72
CA PHE A 3 9.78 55.46 25.17
C PHE A 3 10.12 53.96 25.11
N LYS A 4 11.27 53.63 24.53
CA LYS A 4 11.75 52.23 24.37
C LYS A 4 13.06 52.08 25.14
N PHE A 5 13.12 51.10 26.04
CA PHE A 5 14.29 50.80 26.88
C PHE A 5 14.84 49.40 26.60
N PHE A 6 14.89 49.01 25.33
CA PHE A 6 15.22 47.63 24.93
C PHE A 6 16.66 47.25 25.25
N ASP A 7 17.62 48.17 25.16
CA ASP A 7 19.03 47.88 25.46
C ASP A 7 19.22 47.49 26.93
N LYS A 8 18.59 48.22 27.87
CA LYS A 8 18.68 47.89 29.29
C LYS A 8 17.95 46.59 29.62
N LEU A 9 16.77 46.37 29.02
CA LEU A 9 16.03 45.12 29.17
C LEU A 9 16.85 43.92 28.67
N SER A 10 17.47 44.05 27.49
CA SER A 10 18.33 43.04 26.87
C SER A 10 19.55 42.72 27.75
N GLN A 11 20.17 43.74 28.33
CA GLN A 11 21.27 43.57 29.28
C GLN A 11 20.83 42.85 30.56
N ASN A 12 19.64 43.15 31.09
CA ASN A 12 19.11 42.47 32.28
C ASN A 12 18.86 40.97 32.05
N PHE A 13 18.45 40.56 30.85
CA PHE A 13 18.35 39.14 30.53
C PHE A 13 19.72 38.45 30.44
N ILE A 14 20.77 39.15 29.99
CA ILE A 14 22.14 38.60 30.01
C ILE A 14 22.67 38.45 31.42
N GLU A 15 22.40 39.43 32.29
CA GLU A 15 22.69 39.34 33.73
C GLU A 15 22.01 38.10 34.31
N LEU A 16 20.70 37.93 34.07
CA LEU A 16 19.94 36.74 34.49
C LEU A 16 20.56 35.41 33.98
N LEU A 17 21.04 35.35 32.74
CA LEU A 17 21.71 34.16 32.20
C LEU A 17 23.04 33.87 32.92
N ASN A 18 23.79 34.92 33.28
CA ASN A 18 25.13 34.79 33.87
C ASN A 18 25.09 34.51 35.38
N ASP A 19 24.13 35.08 36.10
CA ASP A 19 23.97 34.92 37.54
C ASP A 19 23.53 33.49 37.88
N LYS A 20 22.85 32.81 36.94
CA LYS A 20 22.33 31.45 37.07
C LYS A 20 21.34 31.31 38.23
N ASP A 21 20.63 32.37 38.56
CA ASP A 21 19.53 32.33 39.53
C ASP A 21 18.29 31.68 38.90
N ASP A 22 17.58 30.84 39.65
CA ASP A 22 16.31 30.20 39.25
C ASP A 22 16.33 29.41 37.92
N TYR A 23 17.50 28.96 37.46
CA TYR A 23 17.58 28.10 36.29
C TYR A 23 16.82 26.78 36.53
N ASN A 24 16.11 26.33 35.50
CA ASN A 24 15.37 25.07 35.54
C ASN A 24 15.64 24.18 34.31
N VAL A 25 16.62 24.57 33.49
CA VAL A 25 17.10 23.78 32.35
C VAL A 25 18.63 23.69 32.39
N ILE A 26 19.15 22.49 32.18
CA ILE A 26 20.56 22.22 31.91
C ILE A 26 20.67 21.68 30.48
N ILE A 27 21.56 22.27 29.68
CA ILE A 27 21.84 21.83 28.31
C ILE A 27 23.28 21.34 28.25
N LYS A 28 23.46 20.05 27.94
CA LYS A 28 24.77 19.41 27.80
C LYS A 28 25.19 19.43 26.34
N VAL A 29 26.30 20.09 26.03
CA VAL A 29 26.86 20.16 24.67
C VAL A 29 28.12 19.30 24.60
N LYS A 30 28.16 18.37 23.64
CA LYS A 30 29.26 17.40 23.43
C LYS A 30 29.64 16.56 24.66
N ASN A 31 28.76 16.45 25.66
CA ASN A 31 29.07 15.91 27.00
C ASN A 31 30.25 16.61 27.72
N GLU A 32 30.75 17.73 27.19
CA GLU A 32 31.91 18.45 27.70
C GLU A 32 31.50 19.68 28.51
N LYS A 33 30.48 20.41 28.05
CA LYS A 33 30.07 21.66 28.70
C LYS A 33 28.58 21.68 29.05
N HIS A 34 28.28 22.24 30.21
CA HIS A 34 26.92 22.42 30.71
C HIS A 34 26.55 23.91 30.67
N PHE A 35 25.38 24.19 30.10
CA PHE A 35 24.76 25.51 30.09
C PHE A 35 23.51 25.48 30.94
N THR A 36 23.35 26.46 31.83
CA THR A 36 22.14 26.66 32.64
C THR A 36 21.26 27.69 31.96
N ALA A 37 19.94 27.45 31.95
CA ALA A 37 18.98 28.33 31.27
C ALA A 37 17.59 28.30 31.91
N HIS A 38 16.74 29.24 31.48
CA HIS A 38 15.36 29.42 31.91
C HIS A 38 14.43 28.90 30.82
N SER A 39 13.65 27.87 31.13
CA SER A 39 12.68 27.29 30.18
C SER A 39 11.74 28.33 29.59
N ASN A 40 11.24 29.28 30.39
CA ASN A 40 10.33 30.32 29.90
C ASN A 40 10.97 31.22 28.82
N VAL A 41 12.25 31.59 28.98
CA VAL A 41 12.98 32.39 27.99
C VAL A 41 13.19 31.58 26.71
N LEU A 42 13.67 30.33 26.84
CA LEU A 42 13.89 29.42 25.72
C LEU A 42 12.61 29.18 24.90
N LYS A 43 11.51 28.81 25.57
CA LYS A 43 10.21 28.53 24.93
C LYS A 43 9.57 29.76 24.28
N CYS A 44 9.86 30.95 24.80
CA CYS A 44 9.36 32.20 24.24
C CYS A 44 10.05 32.54 22.92
N ARG A 45 11.36 32.34 22.85
CA ARG A 45 12.20 32.79 21.72
C ARG A 45 12.47 31.73 20.66
N SER A 46 12.36 30.45 21.00
CA SER A 46 12.64 29.35 20.08
C SER A 46 11.49 28.34 20.08
N PRO A 47 10.77 28.20 18.95
CA PRO A 47 9.77 27.16 18.77
C PRO A 47 10.36 25.75 18.92
N TYR A 48 11.62 25.53 18.51
CA TYR A 48 12.35 24.30 18.76
C TYR A 48 12.39 23.96 20.25
N PHE A 49 12.88 24.89 21.09
CA PHE A 49 12.95 24.65 22.54
C PHE A 49 11.57 24.54 23.19
N ARG A 50 10.54 25.18 22.62
CA ARG A 50 9.15 24.97 23.05
C ARG A 50 8.74 23.50 22.96
N LYS A 51 8.89 22.91 21.76
CA LYS A 51 8.57 21.50 21.50
C LYS A 51 9.47 20.56 22.33
N GLU A 52 10.77 20.83 22.36
CA GLU A 52 11.74 19.99 23.07
C GLU A 52 11.42 19.93 24.59
N LEU A 53 11.19 21.08 25.23
CA LEU A 53 10.93 21.16 26.67
C LEU A 53 9.54 20.67 27.10
N GLU A 54 8.61 20.45 26.18
CA GLU A 54 7.33 19.79 26.48
C GLU A 54 7.54 18.29 26.75
N ASN A 55 8.43 17.65 26.01
CA ASN A 55 8.68 16.20 26.10
C ASN A 55 9.73 15.82 27.16
N VAL A 56 10.55 16.77 27.61
CA VAL A 56 11.61 16.49 28.61
C VAL A 56 11.02 16.38 30.02
N ILE A 57 11.28 15.26 30.68
CA ILE A 57 10.93 14.99 32.08
C ILE A 57 11.93 15.70 33.00
N SER A 58 11.42 16.36 34.05
CA SER A 58 12.25 16.99 35.08
C SER A 58 12.79 15.97 36.08
N ASN A 59 13.96 16.24 36.66
CA ASN A 59 14.46 15.46 37.80
C ASN A 59 13.77 15.86 39.12
N GLU A 60 14.20 15.25 40.24
CA GLU A 60 13.70 15.49 41.60
C GLU A 60 13.78 16.97 42.03
N ASN A 61 14.70 17.74 41.46
CA ASN A 61 14.88 19.18 41.71
C ASN A 61 14.13 20.06 40.70
N ASN A 62 13.17 19.50 39.95
CA ASN A 62 12.44 20.17 38.86
C ASN A 62 13.32 20.70 37.71
N ILE A 63 14.55 20.20 37.56
CA ILE A 63 15.47 20.59 36.49
C ILE A 63 15.32 19.66 35.29
N LYS A 64 15.15 20.24 34.10
CA LYS A 64 15.10 19.52 32.81
C LYS A 64 16.49 19.47 32.18
N THR A 65 16.89 18.30 31.66
CA THR A 65 18.19 18.13 30.99
C THR A 65 18.03 17.83 29.50
N ILE A 66 18.69 18.61 28.64
CA ILE A 66 18.73 18.41 27.19
C ILE A 66 20.16 18.06 26.77
N ASN A 67 20.33 17.10 25.86
CA ASN A 67 21.64 16.72 25.31
C ASN A 67 21.76 17.14 23.84
N LYS A 68 22.81 17.89 23.49
CA LYS A 68 23.12 18.33 22.13
C LYS A 68 24.54 17.93 21.72
N GLN A 69 24.65 16.89 20.90
CA GLN A 69 25.96 16.36 20.46
C GLN A 69 26.46 16.99 19.15
N ASN A 70 25.54 17.41 18.28
CA ASN A 70 25.85 17.83 16.92
C ASN A 70 26.05 19.35 16.76
N ILE A 71 26.55 20.02 17.81
CA ILE A 71 26.85 21.46 17.78
C ILE A 71 28.14 21.77 18.53
N SER A 72 28.88 22.77 18.07
CA SER A 72 30.06 23.23 18.79
C SER A 72 29.66 24.05 20.03
N VAL A 73 30.44 23.90 21.10
CA VAL A 73 30.26 24.66 22.34
C VAL A 73 30.23 26.18 22.09
N ARG A 74 31.08 26.66 21.17
CA ARG A 74 31.19 28.08 20.83
C ARG A 74 29.94 28.60 20.10
N ILE A 75 29.41 27.84 19.14
CA ILE A 75 28.19 28.23 18.41
C ILE A 75 27.00 28.23 19.37
N PHE A 76 26.88 27.19 20.22
CA PHE A 76 25.77 27.11 21.18
C PHE A 76 25.79 28.25 22.20
N ASP A 77 26.97 28.67 22.68
CA ASP A 77 27.10 29.84 23.57
C ASP A 77 26.54 31.12 22.92
N ILE A 78 26.81 31.35 21.64
CA ILE A 78 26.27 32.50 20.90
C ILE A 78 24.75 32.38 20.72
N ILE A 79 24.25 31.20 20.33
CA ILE A 79 22.81 30.96 20.19
C ILE A 79 22.09 31.22 21.51
N LEU A 80 22.62 30.73 22.62
CA LEU A 80 22.01 30.91 23.94
C LEU A 80 22.00 32.38 24.33
N LYS A 81 23.10 33.12 24.14
CA LYS A 81 23.14 34.56 24.39
C LYS A 81 22.14 35.32 23.52
N TYR A 82 22.08 35.00 22.21
CA TYR A 82 21.12 35.60 21.30
C TYR A 82 19.66 35.36 21.75
N ILE A 83 19.33 34.16 22.24
CA ILE A 83 18.00 33.88 22.78
C ILE A 83 17.65 34.86 23.91
N TYR A 84 18.59 35.21 24.78
CA TYR A 84 18.35 36.11 25.91
C TYR A 84 18.33 37.59 25.53
N CYS A 85 19.26 38.05 24.69
CA CYS A 85 19.44 39.49 24.43
C CYS A 85 19.05 39.94 23.02
N GLY A 86 18.94 39.03 22.06
CA GLY A 86 18.77 39.36 20.65
C GLY A 86 20.03 39.91 19.96
N ILE A 87 21.19 39.89 20.63
CA ILE A 87 22.43 40.49 20.13
C ILE A 87 23.46 39.40 19.85
N ILE A 88 24.08 39.46 18.67
CA ILE A 88 25.26 38.68 18.30
C ILE A 88 26.41 39.62 17.92
N LYS A 89 27.63 39.28 18.34
CA LYS A 89 28.85 40.00 17.96
C LYS A 89 29.73 39.07 17.13
N LEU A 90 29.92 39.40 15.86
CA LEU A 90 30.66 38.59 14.89
C LEU A 90 31.90 39.28 14.32
N GLU A 91 32.40 40.30 15.03
CA GLU A 91 33.64 40.98 14.67
C GLU A 91 34.78 39.96 14.49
N ASN A 92 35.42 39.98 13.33
CA ASN A 92 36.51 39.08 12.94
C ASN A 92 36.17 37.57 12.94
N ALA A 93 34.88 37.21 12.93
CA ALA A 93 34.50 35.80 12.79
C ALA A 93 34.84 35.27 11.39
N GLU A 94 35.41 34.07 11.34
CA GLU A 94 35.65 33.37 10.07
C GLU A 94 34.33 33.13 9.34
N THR A 95 34.35 33.21 8.01
CA THR A 95 33.13 33.02 7.20
C THR A 95 32.48 31.66 7.45
N ARG A 96 33.30 30.63 7.63
CA ARG A 96 32.82 29.29 7.97
C ARG A 96 32.05 29.26 9.28
N PHE A 97 32.58 29.94 10.30
CA PHE A 97 31.93 30.04 11.61
C PHE A 97 30.57 30.75 11.52
N ILE A 98 30.48 31.82 10.73
CA ILE A 98 29.23 32.56 10.51
C ILE A 98 28.19 31.68 9.80
N PHE A 99 28.62 30.91 8.80
CA PHE A 99 27.77 29.94 8.11
C PHE A 99 27.27 28.83 9.04
N ASP A 100 28.15 28.25 9.86
CA ASP A 100 27.75 27.22 10.82
C ASP A 100 26.81 27.78 11.92
N LEU A 101 26.98 29.06 12.31
CA LEU A 101 26.06 29.76 13.20
C LEU A 101 24.68 29.97 12.55
N MET A 102 24.63 30.33 11.26
CA MET A 102 23.39 30.45 10.49
C MET A 102 22.65 29.10 10.45
N MET A 103 23.37 28.02 10.17
CA MET A 103 22.80 26.66 10.17
C MET A 103 22.24 26.28 11.55
N ALA A 104 22.97 26.58 12.62
CA ALA A 104 22.49 26.35 13.98
C ALA A 104 21.24 27.21 14.31
N ALA A 105 21.23 28.48 13.91
CA ALA A 105 20.07 29.35 14.09
C ALA A 105 18.83 28.77 13.39
N SER A 106 18.99 28.21 12.19
CA SER A 106 17.93 27.50 11.48
C SER A 106 17.49 26.23 12.23
N GLU A 107 18.41 25.42 12.75
CA GLU A 107 18.09 24.22 13.54
C GLU A 107 17.26 24.55 14.79
N PHE A 108 17.57 25.67 15.45
CA PHE A 108 16.84 26.13 16.64
C PHE A 108 15.57 26.94 16.33
N GLU A 109 15.12 26.97 15.07
CA GLU A 109 13.94 27.72 14.61
C GLU A 109 14.03 29.22 14.98
N LEU A 110 15.24 29.81 14.88
CA LEU A 110 15.51 31.24 15.11
C LEU A 110 15.56 32.00 13.78
N GLU A 111 14.41 32.06 13.09
CA GLU A 111 14.29 32.56 11.71
C GLU A 111 14.88 33.95 11.49
N GLU A 112 14.66 34.87 12.43
CA GLU A 112 15.20 36.23 12.39
C GLU A 112 16.73 36.23 12.28
N LEU A 113 17.41 35.50 13.18
CA LEU A 113 18.86 35.38 13.17
C LEU A 113 19.37 34.68 11.91
N ALA A 114 18.73 33.58 11.53
CA ALA A 114 19.14 32.82 10.34
C ALA A 114 19.10 33.71 9.08
N LYS A 115 18.03 34.49 8.91
CA LYS A 115 17.84 35.38 7.76
C LYS A 115 18.82 36.55 7.73
N GLU A 116 19.12 37.14 8.87
CA GLU A 116 20.13 38.21 8.97
C GLU A 116 21.53 37.69 8.62
N LEU A 117 21.90 36.51 9.14
CA LEU A 117 23.19 35.88 8.82
C LEU A 117 23.27 35.46 7.35
N GLU A 118 22.19 34.92 6.80
CA GLU A 118 22.08 34.59 5.38
C GLU A 118 22.29 35.84 4.51
N THR A 119 21.57 36.92 4.80
CA THR A 119 21.68 38.20 4.08
C THR A 119 23.11 38.74 4.14
N PHE A 120 23.75 38.68 5.31
CA PHE A 120 25.14 39.07 5.50
C PHE A 120 26.11 38.22 4.65
N LEU A 121 25.94 36.89 4.68
CA LEU A 121 26.81 35.96 3.93
C LEU A 121 26.65 36.13 2.42
N ILE A 122 25.43 36.28 1.92
CA ILE A 122 25.15 36.54 0.51
C ILE A 122 25.77 37.88 0.09
N GLY A 123 25.54 38.94 0.88
CA GLY A 123 26.00 40.30 0.55
C GLY A 123 27.52 40.47 0.60
N THR A 124 28.19 39.82 1.56
CA THR A 124 29.61 40.11 1.85
C THR A 124 30.57 38.95 1.58
N LYS A 125 30.08 37.71 1.52
CA LYS A 125 30.89 36.48 1.43
C LYS A 125 30.48 35.56 0.28
N SER A 126 29.86 36.09 -0.76
CA SER A 126 29.39 35.32 -1.93
C SER A 126 30.49 34.50 -2.63
N SER A 127 31.74 34.99 -2.67
CA SER A 127 32.87 34.25 -3.23
C SER A 127 33.20 32.98 -2.44
N TRP A 128 33.14 33.06 -1.10
CA TRP A 128 33.34 31.92 -0.23
C TRP A 128 32.20 30.90 -0.35
N LEU A 129 30.94 31.37 -0.41
CA LEU A 129 29.77 30.51 -0.64
C LEU A 129 29.89 29.74 -1.97
N LYS A 130 30.38 30.40 -3.03
CA LYS A 130 30.62 29.77 -4.34
C LYS A 130 31.69 28.68 -4.28
N SER A 131 32.77 28.88 -3.52
CA SER A 131 33.86 27.89 -3.41
C SER A 131 33.55 26.72 -2.46
N HIS A 132 32.56 26.87 -1.58
CA HIS A 132 32.17 25.85 -0.59
C HIS A 132 30.75 25.28 -0.82
N PHE A 133 30.22 25.44 -2.04
CA PHE A 133 28.83 25.17 -2.37
C PHE A 133 28.35 23.75 -2.00
N SER A 134 29.19 22.74 -2.24
CA SER A 134 28.88 21.34 -1.90
C SER A 134 28.75 21.11 -0.39
N GLN A 135 29.60 21.74 0.42
CA GLN A 135 29.53 21.68 1.89
C GLN A 135 28.31 22.43 2.42
N CYS A 136 27.92 23.52 1.74
CA CYS A 136 26.75 24.28 2.12
C CYS A 136 25.46 23.48 1.87
N ARG A 137 25.35 22.78 0.74
CA ARG A 137 24.13 22.10 0.31
C ARG A 137 23.94 20.66 0.79
N SER A 138 25.01 19.97 1.16
CA SER A 138 24.93 18.59 1.61
C SER A 138 25.66 18.43 2.95
N PRO A 139 24.93 18.12 4.04
CA PRO A 139 25.57 17.85 5.32
C PRO A 139 26.45 16.59 5.28
N TYR A 140 26.20 15.65 4.36
CA TYR A 140 27.13 14.56 4.05
C TYR A 140 28.50 15.09 3.59
N PHE A 141 28.53 15.87 2.50
CA PHE A 141 29.80 16.39 1.97
C PHE A 141 30.48 17.34 2.95
N ARG A 142 29.72 18.06 3.77
CA ARG A 142 30.26 18.87 4.86
C ARG A 142 31.08 18.02 5.84
N LYS A 143 30.47 16.95 6.39
CA LYS A 143 31.10 16.04 7.35
C LYS A 143 32.32 15.33 6.74
N GLU A 144 32.17 14.80 5.52
CA GLU A 144 33.25 14.08 4.86
C GLU A 144 34.44 14.98 4.52
N LEU A 145 34.19 16.15 3.93
CA LEU A 145 35.27 17.06 3.56
C LEU A 145 35.96 17.68 4.79
N GLU A 146 35.31 17.74 5.96
CA GLU A 146 35.97 18.12 7.21
C GLU A 146 36.98 17.05 7.67
N ASN A 147 36.68 15.76 7.49
CA ASN A 147 37.51 14.66 7.95
C ASN A 147 38.62 14.25 6.97
N VAL A 148 38.44 14.50 5.67
CA VAL A 148 39.42 14.11 4.64
C VAL A 148 40.64 15.02 4.67
N ILE A 149 41.82 14.39 4.69
CA ILE A 149 43.13 15.05 4.60
C ILE A 149 43.41 15.45 3.15
N SER A 150 43.85 16.68 2.95
CA SER A 150 44.25 17.18 1.64
C SER A 150 45.62 16.64 1.23
N ASN A 151 45.83 16.40 -0.07
CA ASN A 151 47.17 16.15 -0.60
C ASN A 151 48.01 17.45 -0.67
N GLU A 152 49.25 17.34 -1.15
CA GLU A 152 50.21 18.46 -1.30
C GLU A 152 49.67 19.62 -2.15
N ASN A 153 48.70 19.36 -3.03
CA ASN A 153 48.05 20.36 -3.89
C ASN A 153 46.72 20.88 -3.29
N ASN A 154 46.46 20.66 -2.01
CA ASN A 154 45.20 21.00 -1.32
C ASN A 154 43.95 20.31 -1.91
N ILE A 155 44.11 19.20 -2.64
CA ILE A 155 42.99 18.43 -3.21
C ILE A 155 42.58 17.35 -2.19
N LYS A 156 41.28 17.33 -1.87
CA LYS A 156 40.65 16.28 -1.06
C LYS A 156 39.99 15.25 -1.96
N THR A 157 40.26 13.97 -1.72
CA THR A 157 39.73 12.86 -2.51
C THR A 157 38.75 12.04 -1.68
N ILE A 158 37.52 11.86 -2.18
CA ILE A 158 36.49 11.01 -1.57
C ILE A 158 36.23 9.85 -2.52
N ASN A 159 36.36 8.61 -2.03
CA ASN A 159 36.10 7.41 -2.80
C ASN A 159 34.71 6.83 -2.48
N LYS A 160 33.86 6.69 -3.50
CA LYS A 160 32.53 6.07 -3.40
C LYS A 160 32.37 4.96 -4.42
N GLN A 161 32.23 3.72 -3.93
CA GLN A 161 32.17 2.52 -4.78
C GLN A 161 30.73 2.09 -5.12
N ASN A 162 29.74 2.48 -4.33
CA ASN A 162 28.37 1.96 -4.42
C ASN A 162 27.40 2.89 -5.18
N ILE A 163 27.92 3.85 -5.96
CA ILE A 163 27.10 4.82 -6.68
C ILE A 163 27.56 4.88 -8.13
N SER A 164 26.60 4.75 -9.05
CA SER A 164 26.86 4.87 -10.49
C SER A 164 27.37 6.27 -10.84
N VAL A 165 28.37 6.34 -11.73
CA VAL A 165 28.91 7.59 -12.28
C VAL A 165 27.79 8.49 -12.82
N ARG A 166 26.79 7.91 -13.49
CA ARG A 166 25.66 8.66 -14.06
C ARG A 166 24.77 9.26 -12.97
N ILE A 167 24.51 8.54 -11.88
CA ILE A 167 23.75 9.05 -10.74
C ILE A 167 24.54 10.17 -10.07
N PHE A 168 25.84 9.95 -9.85
CA PHE A 168 26.71 10.94 -9.20
C PHE A 168 26.81 12.24 -10.01
N ASP A 169 26.89 12.17 -11.34
CA ASP A 169 26.87 13.35 -12.22
C ASP A 169 25.57 14.17 -12.05
N ILE A 170 24.42 13.52 -11.92
CA ILE A 170 23.14 14.22 -11.66
C ILE A 170 23.12 14.82 -10.26
N ILE A 171 23.59 14.09 -9.25
CA ILE A 171 23.70 14.60 -7.87
C ILE A 171 24.61 15.84 -7.85
N LEU A 172 25.74 15.81 -8.56
CA LEU A 172 26.65 16.94 -8.65
C LEU A 172 25.98 18.14 -9.33
N LYS A 173 25.31 17.92 -10.47
CA LYS A 173 24.54 18.98 -11.14
C LYS A 173 23.44 19.56 -10.26
N TYR A 174 22.71 18.71 -9.53
CA TYR A 174 21.71 19.16 -8.56
C TYR A 174 22.35 20.02 -7.48
N ILE A 175 23.47 19.58 -6.89
CA ILE A 175 24.18 20.33 -5.88
C ILE A 175 24.48 21.72 -6.42
N TYR A 176 25.11 21.85 -7.59
CA TYR A 176 25.54 23.15 -8.11
C TYR A 176 24.40 24.03 -8.64
N CYS A 177 23.38 23.45 -9.28
CA CYS A 177 22.37 24.20 -10.03
C CYS A 177 20.98 24.18 -9.39
N GLY A 178 20.72 23.26 -8.46
CA GLY A 178 19.38 23.01 -7.90
C GLY A 178 18.39 22.42 -8.91
N ILE A 179 18.85 22.02 -10.09
CA ILE A 179 17.99 21.57 -11.19
C ILE A 179 18.48 20.20 -11.66
N ILE A 180 17.55 19.26 -11.82
CA ILE A 180 17.77 17.99 -12.50
C ILE A 180 16.82 17.87 -13.67
N LYS A 181 17.27 17.18 -14.73
CA LYS A 181 16.45 16.83 -15.89
C LYS A 181 16.34 15.32 -15.95
N LEU A 182 15.11 14.82 -15.86
CA LEU A 182 14.80 13.38 -15.85
C LEU A 182 13.96 12.95 -17.05
N GLU A 183 13.96 13.77 -18.12
CA GLU A 183 13.26 13.44 -19.36
C GLU A 183 13.72 12.06 -19.87
N ASN A 184 12.76 11.17 -20.11
CA ASN A 184 12.98 9.80 -20.57
C ASN A 184 13.85 8.92 -19.66
N ALA A 185 14.07 9.30 -18.40
CA ALA A 185 14.77 8.45 -17.45
C ALA A 185 13.92 7.22 -17.10
N GLU A 186 14.55 6.05 -17.07
CA GLU A 186 13.92 4.82 -16.62
C GLU A 186 13.52 4.93 -15.15
N THR A 187 12.37 4.38 -14.77
CA THR A 187 11.88 4.44 -13.38
C THR A 187 12.90 3.89 -12.38
N ARG A 188 13.60 2.81 -12.76
CA ARG A 188 14.65 2.22 -11.94
C ARG A 188 15.78 3.22 -11.64
N PHE A 189 16.21 3.95 -12.66
CA PHE A 189 17.25 4.98 -12.52
C PHE A 189 16.81 6.11 -11.60
N ILE A 190 15.54 6.54 -11.70
CA ILE A 190 14.97 7.58 -10.82
C ILE A 190 14.91 7.09 -9.37
N PHE A 191 14.52 5.83 -9.16
CA PHE A 191 14.53 5.21 -7.83
C PHE A 191 15.94 5.14 -7.23
N ASP A 192 16.94 4.69 -8.00
CA ASP A 192 18.31 4.64 -7.52
C ASP A 192 18.88 6.06 -7.26
N LEU A 193 18.49 7.06 -8.05
CA LEU A 193 18.82 8.47 -7.80
C LEU A 193 18.21 8.97 -6.49
N MET A 194 16.96 8.62 -6.19
CA MET A 194 16.30 8.95 -4.92
C MET A 194 17.07 8.34 -3.74
N MET A 195 17.50 7.07 -3.86
CA MET A 195 18.30 6.40 -2.84
C MET A 195 19.66 7.07 -2.63
N ALA A 196 20.33 7.47 -3.71
CA ALA A 196 21.60 8.20 -3.62
C ALA A 196 21.43 9.61 -3.03
N ALA A 197 20.37 10.33 -3.39
CA ALA A 197 20.04 11.64 -2.81
C ALA A 197 19.87 11.53 -1.29
N SER A 198 19.17 10.50 -0.82
CA SER A 198 19.05 10.19 0.60
C SER A 198 20.40 9.86 1.25
N GLU A 199 21.27 9.06 0.60
CA GLU A 199 22.62 8.76 1.11
C GLU A 199 23.48 10.03 1.26
N PHE A 200 23.35 10.98 0.34
CA PHE A 200 24.07 12.26 0.39
C PHE A 200 23.40 13.32 1.28
N GLU A 201 22.40 12.95 2.08
CA GLU A 201 21.64 13.85 2.94
C GLU A 201 21.03 15.05 2.15
N LEU A 202 20.64 14.83 0.89
CA LEU A 202 19.96 15.80 0.03
C LEU A 202 18.43 15.62 0.14
N GLU A 203 17.88 15.95 1.31
CA GLU A 203 16.49 15.62 1.67
C GLU A 203 15.44 16.20 0.72
N GLU A 204 15.62 17.44 0.28
CA GLU A 204 14.71 18.10 -0.68
C GLU A 204 14.59 17.28 -1.97
N LEU A 205 15.72 16.92 -2.56
CA LEU A 205 15.74 16.10 -3.78
C LEU A 205 15.13 14.72 -3.54
N ALA A 206 15.47 14.07 -2.42
CA ALA A 206 14.96 12.75 -2.10
C ALA A 206 13.43 12.75 -1.98
N LYS A 207 12.84 13.74 -1.30
CA LYS A 207 11.38 13.89 -1.10
C LYS A 207 10.63 14.21 -2.40
N GLU A 208 11.21 15.07 -3.24
CA GLU A 208 10.63 15.39 -4.55
C GLU A 208 10.60 14.14 -5.45
N LEU A 209 11.70 13.37 -5.47
CA LEU A 209 11.76 12.11 -6.23
C LEU A 209 10.82 11.04 -5.67
N GLU A 210 10.72 10.92 -4.36
CA GLU A 210 9.78 10.01 -3.68
C GLU A 210 8.33 10.32 -4.09
N THR A 211 7.93 11.59 -3.98
CA THR A 211 6.60 12.08 -4.35
C THR A 211 6.31 11.83 -5.84
N PHE A 212 7.28 12.14 -6.71
CA PHE A 212 7.17 11.89 -8.14
C PHE A 212 6.98 10.40 -8.48
N LEU A 213 7.76 9.51 -7.86
CA LEU A 213 7.69 8.07 -8.09
C LEU A 213 6.34 7.51 -7.63
N ILE A 214 5.85 7.91 -6.46
CA ILE A 214 4.54 7.47 -5.95
C ILE A 214 3.41 8.00 -6.84
N GLY A 215 3.46 9.28 -7.20
CA GLY A 215 2.40 9.93 -7.98
C GLY A 215 2.31 9.43 -9.43
N THR A 216 3.45 9.14 -10.07
CA THR A 216 3.49 8.89 -11.52
C THR A 216 3.94 7.48 -11.91
N LYS A 217 4.66 6.77 -11.02
CA LYS A 217 5.27 5.45 -11.30
C LYS A 217 4.83 4.36 -10.30
N SER A 218 3.67 4.52 -9.67
CA SER A 218 3.14 3.58 -8.67
C SER A 218 3.02 2.13 -9.18
N SER A 219 2.74 1.93 -10.47
CA SER A 219 2.68 0.59 -11.08
C SER A 219 4.04 -0.13 -11.02
N TRP A 220 5.12 0.59 -11.32
CA TRP A 220 6.48 0.06 -11.25
C TRP A 220 6.89 -0.21 -9.80
N LEU A 221 6.54 0.68 -8.87
CA LEU A 221 6.81 0.48 -7.44
C LEU A 221 6.11 -0.80 -6.92
N LYS A 222 4.87 -1.04 -7.34
CA LYS A 222 4.12 -2.26 -7.00
C LYS A 222 4.75 -3.52 -7.59
N SER A 223 5.25 -3.45 -8.83
CA SER A 223 5.86 -4.61 -9.48
C SER A 223 7.29 -4.93 -8.99
N HIS A 224 7.91 -4.02 -8.24
CA HIS A 224 9.25 -4.18 -7.63
C HIS A 224 9.17 -4.04 -6.10
N PHE A 225 8.05 -4.48 -5.53
CA PHE A 225 7.71 -4.24 -4.13
C PHE A 225 8.83 -4.67 -3.18
N SER A 226 9.46 -5.82 -3.44
CA SER A 226 10.46 -6.40 -2.55
C SER A 226 11.65 -5.47 -2.32
N GLN A 227 12.13 -4.86 -3.41
CA GLN A 227 13.22 -3.88 -3.34
C GLN A 227 12.77 -2.57 -2.71
N VAL A 228 11.60 -2.07 -3.11
CA VAL A 228 11.07 -0.79 -2.63
C VAL A 228 10.83 -0.84 -1.13
N TYR A 229 10.21 -1.91 -0.64
CA TYR A 229 9.91 -2.10 0.78
C TYR A 229 11.18 -2.22 1.63
N TYR A 230 12.16 -3.01 1.18
CA TYR A 230 13.47 -3.10 1.85
C TYR A 230 14.15 -1.72 1.96
N SER A 231 14.10 -0.94 0.88
CA SER A 231 14.69 0.39 0.83
C SER A 231 14.00 1.36 1.81
N ALA A 232 12.67 1.31 1.87
CA ALA A 232 11.88 2.11 2.82
C ALA A 232 12.16 1.73 4.28
N LEU A 233 12.34 0.44 4.59
CA LEU A 233 12.61 -0.02 5.95
C LEU A 233 13.98 0.41 6.48
N ILE A 234 15.02 0.43 5.64
CA ILE A 234 16.39 0.70 6.08
C ILE A 234 16.70 2.20 6.13
N LYS A 235 16.08 2.99 5.27
CA LYS A 235 16.34 4.42 5.19
C LYS A 235 15.27 5.17 5.97
N LYS A 236 15.69 5.78 7.08
CA LYS A 236 14.82 6.51 8.03
C LYS A 236 14.06 7.72 7.46
N ASN A 237 14.29 8.09 6.20
CA ASN A 237 13.81 9.34 5.62
C ASN A 237 12.72 9.17 4.54
N PHE A 238 12.13 7.98 4.40
CA PHE A 238 11.11 7.68 3.39
C PHE A 238 9.75 7.26 4.02
N GLU A 239 9.23 8.08 4.94
CA GLU A 239 7.96 7.80 5.64
C GLU A 239 6.77 7.69 4.67
N VAL A 240 6.79 8.43 3.56
CA VAL A 240 5.69 8.43 2.57
C VAL A 240 5.72 7.14 1.76
N LEU A 241 6.91 6.68 1.35
CA LEU A 241 7.11 5.41 0.67
C LEU A 241 6.84 4.23 1.58
N GLU A 242 7.23 4.32 2.86
CA GLU A 242 6.92 3.31 3.87
C GLU A 242 5.40 3.18 4.03
N LYS A 243 4.68 4.31 4.16
CA LYS A 243 3.21 4.32 4.20
C LYS A 243 2.60 3.73 2.94
N PHE A 244 3.13 4.07 1.76
CA PHE A 244 2.69 3.49 0.50
C PHE A 244 2.87 1.96 0.48
N CYS A 245 3.99 1.45 0.98
CA CYS A 245 4.22 0.01 1.07
C CYS A 245 3.30 -0.66 2.08
N ASN A 246 3.14 -0.09 3.27
CA ASN A 246 2.23 -0.59 4.30
C ASN A 246 0.78 -0.63 3.80
N ASP A 247 0.35 0.37 3.02
CA ASP A 247 -0.95 0.37 2.35
C ASP A 247 -1.11 -0.81 1.39
N ILE A 248 -0.06 -1.23 0.68
CA ILE A 248 -0.09 -2.42 -0.20
C ILE A 248 -0.14 -3.70 0.62
N ILE A 249 0.66 -3.80 1.70
CA ILE A 249 0.68 -4.95 2.61
C ILE A 249 -0.72 -5.20 3.18
N VAL A 250 -1.38 -4.13 3.61
CA VAL A 250 -2.73 -4.18 4.14
C VAL A 250 -3.74 -4.40 3.01
N LYS A 251 -3.75 -3.63 1.93
CA LYS A 251 -4.86 -3.69 0.96
C LYS A 251 -4.75 -4.84 -0.04
N SER A 252 -3.56 -5.35 -0.31
CA SER A 252 -3.32 -6.30 -1.41
C SER A 252 -2.09 -7.18 -1.15
N PRO A 253 -2.04 -7.94 -0.04
CA PRO A 253 -0.89 -8.77 0.30
C PRO A 253 -0.56 -9.80 -0.78
N SER A 254 -1.56 -10.34 -1.48
CA SER A 254 -1.35 -11.27 -2.58
C SER A 254 -0.49 -10.70 -3.72
N LEU A 255 -0.48 -9.37 -3.95
CA LEU A 255 0.41 -8.76 -4.94
C LEU A 255 1.88 -8.85 -4.55
N ILE A 256 2.17 -8.97 -3.26
CA ILE A 256 3.53 -9.09 -2.71
C ILE A 256 3.96 -10.55 -2.76
N PHE A 257 3.15 -11.42 -2.17
CA PHE A 257 3.52 -12.84 -2.01
C PHE A 257 3.50 -13.61 -3.33
N ASN A 258 2.65 -13.26 -4.29
CA ASN A 258 2.68 -13.84 -5.64
C ASN A 258 3.66 -13.13 -6.59
N ALA A 259 4.40 -12.12 -6.13
CA ALA A 259 5.31 -11.40 -6.99
C ALA A 259 6.47 -12.31 -7.42
N LYS A 260 6.90 -12.15 -8.69
CA LYS A 260 8.06 -12.89 -9.21
C LYS A 260 9.35 -12.59 -8.42
N ASP A 261 9.42 -11.42 -7.80
CA ASP A 261 10.58 -10.98 -7.05
C ASP A 261 10.50 -11.28 -5.55
N PHE A 262 9.43 -11.93 -5.06
CA PHE A 262 9.23 -12.23 -3.65
C PHE A 262 10.40 -13.02 -3.04
N ASN A 263 10.94 -13.98 -3.78
CA ASN A 263 12.09 -14.79 -3.35
C ASN A 263 13.40 -13.99 -3.26
N PHE A 264 13.45 -12.75 -3.76
CA PHE A 264 14.59 -11.84 -3.57
C PHE A 264 14.38 -10.86 -2.40
N LEU A 265 13.25 -10.97 -1.69
CA LEU A 265 12.99 -10.17 -0.51
C LEU A 265 14.05 -10.46 0.56
N GLN A 266 14.62 -9.41 1.13
CA GLN A 266 15.62 -9.56 2.19
C GLN A 266 14.97 -10.06 3.49
N GLU A 267 15.68 -10.88 4.27
CA GLU A 267 15.13 -11.53 5.49
C GLU A 267 14.49 -10.51 6.45
N VAL A 268 15.15 -9.37 6.68
CA VAL A 268 14.63 -8.30 7.55
C VAL A 268 13.26 -7.79 7.08
N ALA A 269 13.07 -7.69 5.76
CA ALA A 269 11.81 -7.25 5.18
C ALA A 269 10.74 -8.34 5.29
N LEU A 270 11.09 -9.61 5.05
CA LEU A 270 10.15 -10.72 5.26
C LEU A 270 9.70 -10.82 6.73
N VAL A 271 10.64 -10.72 7.67
CA VAL A 271 10.33 -10.70 9.11
C VAL A 271 9.39 -9.54 9.45
N SER A 272 9.60 -8.37 8.85
CA SER A 272 8.70 -7.21 9.01
C SER A 272 7.29 -7.50 8.49
N LEU A 273 7.15 -8.13 7.31
CA LEU A 273 5.85 -8.57 6.78
C LEU A 273 5.15 -9.55 7.71
N LEU A 274 5.88 -10.56 8.20
CA LEU A 274 5.31 -11.61 9.05
C LEU A 274 4.82 -11.07 10.40
N LYS A 275 5.44 -10.01 10.93
CA LYS A 275 5.00 -9.33 12.15
C LYS A 275 3.68 -8.57 12.01
N HIS A 276 3.26 -8.24 10.79
CA HIS A 276 2.17 -7.30 10.55
C HIS A 276 0.78 -7.89 10.90
N ASP A 277 0.14 -7.44 11.98
CA ASP A 277 -1.15 -8.00 12.41
C ASP A 277 -2.30 -7.83 11.38
N ASN A 278 -2.21 -6.83 10.50
CA ASN A 278 -3.21 -6.56 9.46
C ASN A 278 -2.84 -7.16 8.08
N LEU A 279 -2.13 -8.28 8.04
CA LEU A 279 -1.80 -8.99 6.81
C LEU A 279 -2.95 -9.96 6.46
N TYR A 280 -3.78 -9.64 5.46
CA TYR A 280 -4.95 -10.45 5.10
C TYR A 280 -4.60 -11.61 4.15
N LEU A 281 -3.95 -12.64 4.69
CA LEU A 281 -3.74 -13.94 4.06
C LEU A 281 -4.02 -15.05 5.07
N GLU A 282 -4.44 -16.22 4.58
CA GLU A 282 -4.58 -17.39 5.45
C GLU A 282 -3.22 -17.77 6.03
N GLU A 283 -3.18 -18.13 7.31
CA GLU A 283 -1.90 -18.47 7.96
C GLU A 283 -1.25 -19.72 7.33
N SER A 284 -2.04 -20.59 6.69
CA SER A 284 -1.51 -21.71 5.89
C SER A 284 -0.82 -21.24 4.61
N GLU A 285 -1.32 -20.19 3.95
CA GLU A 285 -0.67 -19.58 2.78
C GLU A 285 0.61 -18.84 3.19
N ILE A 286 0.57 -18.08 4.28
CA ILE A 286 1.75 -17.38 4.81
C ILE A 286 2.87 -18.37 5.13
N TRP A 287 2.51 -19.52 5.71
CA TRP A 287 3.45 -20.62 5.94
C TRP A 287 4.07 -21.14 4.62
N GLU A 288 3.26 -21.40 3.59
CA GLU A 288 3.74 -21.88 2.30
C GLU A 288 4.70 -20.87 1.64
N TYR A 289 4.34 -19.59 1.58
CA TYR A 289 5.25 -18.58 1.04
C TYR A 289 6.55 -18.44 1.84
N THR A 290 6.47 -18.57 3.17
CA THR A 290 7.67 -18.55 4.03
C THR A 290 8.59 -19.73 3.70
N LEU A 291 8.03 -20.92 3.47
CA LEU A 291 8.80 -22.08 3.04
C LEU A 291 9.40 -21.88 1.64
N GLU A 292 8.61 -21.40 0.68
CA GLU A 292 9.07 -21.11 -0.68
C GLU A 292 10.25 -20.14 -0.68
N TRP A 293 10.14 -19.06 0.10
CA TRP A 293 11.23 -18.10 0.27
C TRP A 293 12.49 -18.76 0.86
N GLY A 294 12.32 -19.56 1.92
CA GLY A 294 13.44 -20.26 2.58
C GLY A 294 14.12 -21.29 1.68
N ILE A 295 13.35 -22.01 0.85
CA ILE A 295 13.88 -22.95 -0.14
C ILE A 295 14.61 -22.20 -1.24
N ALA A 296 14.07 -21.07 -1.72
CA ALA A 296 14.69 -20.25 -2.74
C ALA A 296 16.05 -19.65 -2.31
N GLN A 297 16.23 -19.39 -1.00
CA GLN A 297 17.54 -18.97 -0.46
C GLN A 297 18.58 -20.11 -0.47
N ASN A 298 18.16 -21.35 -0.69
CA ASN A 298 19.02 -22.53 -0.66
C ASN A 298 18.88 -23.37 -1.94
N PRO A 299 19.43 -22.93 -3.09
CA PRO A 299 19.25 -23.59 -4.38
C PRO A 299 19.78 -25.03 -4.46
N ALA A 300 20.61 -25.44 -3.51
CA ALA A 300 21.15 -26.80 -3.41
C ALA A 300 20.18 -27.81 -2.76
N LEU A 301 19.03 -27.37 -2.24
CA LEU A 301 18.04 -28.27 -1.66
C LEU A 301 17.36 -29.12 -2.74
N PRO A 302 17.12 -30.43 -2.50
CA PRO A 302 16.40 -31.27 -3.45
C PRO A 302 14.98 -30.76 -3.68
N THR A 303 14.48 -30.89 -4.92
CA THR A 303 13.10 -30.50 -5.26
C THR A 303 12.08 -31.45 -4.64
N ASN A 304 12.38 -32.75 -4.59
CA ASN A 304 11.50 -33.74 -3.98
C ASN A 304 11.77 -33.85 -2.47
N LEU A 305 10.75 -33.62 -1.65
CA LEU A 305 10.85 -33.67 -0.19
C LEU A 305 11.24 -35.06 0.33
N GLU A 306 10.95 -36.13 -0.40
CA GLU A 306 11.34 -37.50 -0.02
C GLU A 306 12.86 -37.71 -0.03
N GLU A 307 13.60 -36.91 -0.78
CA GLU A 307 15.06 -36.96 -0.89
C GLU A 307 15.76 -36.17 0.24
N TRP A 308 15.00 -35.47 1.09
CA TRP A 308 15.57 -34.58 2.08
C TRP A 308 16.22 -35.32 3.25
N THR A 309 17.50 -35.06 3.43
CA THR A 309 18.29 -35.48 4.59
C THR A 309 18.07 -34.57 5.79
N ASN A 310 18.53 -34.96 6.98
CA ASN A 310 18.50 -34.09 8.16
C ASN A 310 19.32 -32.81 7.97
N GLU A 311 20.38 -32.85 7.16
CA GLU A 311 21.18 -31.66 6.84
C GLU A 311 20.35 -30.66 6.02
N ASN A 312 19.57 -31.13 5.04
CA ASN A 312 18.67 -30.27 4.27
C ASN A 312 17.65 -29.54 5.16
N PHE A 313 17.05 -30.23 6.13
CA PHE A 313 16.16 -29.60 7.10
C PHE A 313 16.88 -28.61 8.01
N THR A 314 18.12 -28.90 8.42
CA THR A 314 18.94 -27.95 9.21
C THR A 314 19.22 -26.68 8.41
N THR A 315 19.61 -26.80 7.14
CA THR A 315 19.83 -25.66 6.24
C THR A 315 18.60 -24.78 6.13
N LEU A 316 17.42 -25.37 5.84
CA LEU A 316 16.18 -24.61 5.77
C LEU A 316 15.82 -23.96 7.13
N LYS A 317 16.01 -24.69 8.24
CA LYS A 317 15.76 -24.17 9.60
C LYS A 317 16.62 -22.94 9.88
N THR A 318 17.90 -22.97 9.50
CA THR A 318 18.81 -21.83 9.67
C THR A 318 18.34 -20.61 8.87
N SER A 319 17.95 -20.78 7.60
CA SER A 319 17.46 -19.67 6.78
C SER A 319 16.14 -19.08 7.27
N LEU A 320 15.27 -19.90 7.88
CA LEU A 320 13.97 -19.44 8.38
C LEU A 320 13.97 -19.07 9.87
N GLN A 321 15.12 -19.12 10.54
CA GLN A 321 15.19 -19.01 11.99
C GLN A 321 14.52 -17.73 12.54
N GLN A 322 14.69 -16.59 11.86
CA GLN A 322 14.05 -15.33 12.27
C GLN A 322 12.59 -15.22 11.84
N CYS A 323 12.15 -16.02 10.86
CA CYS A 323 10.79 -16.01 10.32
C CYS A 323 9.84 -16.91 11.12
N LEU A 324 10.29 -18.12 11.49
CA LEU A 324 9.49 -19.14 12.16
C LEU A 324 8.74 -18.65 13.43
N PRO A 325 9.32 -17.77 14.29
CA PRO A 325 8.62 -17.26 15.47
C PRO A 325 7.41 -16.38 15.20
N TYR A 326 7.21 -15.93 13.95
CA TYR A 326 6.13 -15.01 13.56
C TYR A 326 4.99 -15.69 12.78
N ILE A 327 5.07 -17.00 12.57
CA ILE A 327 3.98 -17.80 12.00
C ILE A 327 2.96 -18.12 13.11
N ARG A 328 1.66 -17.88 12.87
CA ARG A 328 0.62 -18.16 13.86
C ARG A 328 0.13 -19.60 13.72
N TYR A 329 0.97 -20.57 14.05
CA TYR A 329 0.68 -22.00 13.83
C TYR A 329 -0.67 -22.48 14.39
N PHE A 330 -1.10 -21.95 15.54
CA PHE A 330 -2.38 -22.30 16.17
C PHE A 330 -3.61 -21.68 15.49
N GLN A 331 -3.40 -20.83 14.48
CA GLN A 331 -4.45 -20.27 13.63
C GLN A 331 -4.51 -20.98 12.25
N ILE A 332 -3.63 -21.96 12.02
CA ILE A 332 -3.65 -22.81 10.83
C ILE A 332 -4.69 -23.92 11.04
N SER A 333 -5.49 -24.20 10.00
CA SER A 333 -6.51 -25.26 10.06
C SER A 333 -5.89 -26.63 10.36
N SER A 334 -6.62 -27.50 11.07
CA SER A 334 -6.13 -28.84 11.41
C SER A 334 -5.73 -29.66 10.17
N ALA A 335 -6.47 -29.50 9.07
CA ALA A 335 -6.16 -30.13 7.79
C ALA A 335 -4.83 -29.61 7.22
N ASP A 336 -4.60 -28.30 7.25
CA ASP A 336 -3.38 -27.69 6.74
C ASP A 336 -2.17 -27.98 7.63
N ILE A 337 -2.33 -28.05 8.96
CA ILE A 337 -1.24 -28.50 9.84
C ILE A 337 -0.80 -29.92 9.43
N TRP A 338 -1.75 -30.80 9.12
CA TRP A 338 -1.44 -32.18 8.75
C TRP A 338 -0.83 -32.32 7.36
N ASN A 339 -1.32 -31.54 6.39
CA ASN A 339 -0.94 -31.67 4.99
C ASN A 339 0.26 -30.78 4.61
N LYS A 340 0.33 -29.57 5.15
CA LYS A 340 1.31 -28.53 4.77
C LYS A 340 2.42 -28.32 5.79
N VAL A 341 2.13 -28.39 7.09
CA VAL A 341 3.13 -28.14 8.16
C VAL A 341 3.89 -29.41 8.54
N ARG A 342 3.18 -30.54 8.73
CA ARG A 342 3.76 -31.84 9.13
C ARG A 342 4.94 -32.31 8.28
N PRO A 343 4.96 -32.16 6.94
CA PRO A 343 6.09 -32.60 6.13
C PRO A 343 7.41 -31.93 6.54
N TYR A 344 7.35 -30.69 7.02
CA TYR A 344 8.49 -29.89 7.44
C TYR A 344 8.71 -29.86 8.95
N LYS A 345 8.03 -30.70 9.75
CA LYS A 345 8.09 -30.70 11.22
C LYS A 345 9.51 -30.69 11.83
N LYS A 346 10.53 -31.15 11.10
CA LYS A 346 11.93 -31.19 11.54
C LYS A 346 12.55 -29.78 11.71
N ILE A 347 12.00 -28.76 11.02
CA ILE A 347 12.47 -27.37 11.19
C ILE A 347 11.86 -26.69 12.42
N LEU A 348 10.76 -27.23 12.94
CA LEU A 348 10.08 -26.72 14.13
C LEU A 348 10.78 -27.19 15.41
N ASP A 349 10.62 -26.42 16.48
CA ASP A 349 11.10 -26.85 17.79
C ASP A 349 10.26 -28.02 18.32
N LYS A 350 10.92 -28.97 19.00
CA LYS A 350 10.28 -30.20 19.48
C LYS A 350 9.07 -29.92 20.37
N GLN A 351 9.16 -28.87 21.21
CA GLN A 351 8.05 -28.45 22.08
C GLN A 351 6.87 -27.94 21.25
N LEU A 352 7.12 -27.07 20.26
CA LEU A 352 6.08 -26.56 19.36
C LEU A 352 5.36 -27.67 18.61
N TRP A 353 6.10 -28.63 18.04
CA TRP A 353 5.47 -29.76 17.34
C TRP A 353 4.65 -30.66 18.28
N ASN A 354 5.08 -30.83 19.53
CA ASN A 354 4.30 -31.58 20.52
C ASN A 354 3.02 -30.84 20.90
N ASP A 355 3.10 -29.53 21.11
CA ASP A 355 1.93 -28.69 21.43
C ASP A 355 0.94 -28.63 20.26
N LEU A 356 1.41 -28.59 19.00
CA LEU A 356 0.53 -28.68 17.83
C LEU A 356 -0.22 -30.00 17.77
N LYS A 357 0.44 -31.15 18.02
CA LYS A 357 -0.25 -32.44 18.09
C LYS A 357 -1.29 -32.48 19.21
N GLN A 358 -0.96 -31.91 20.37
CA GLN A 358 -1.90 -31.81 21.49
C GLN A 358 -3.11 -30.95 21.12
N TYR A 359 -2.87 -29.78 20.53
CA TYR A 359 -3.92 -28.88 20.08
C TYR A 359 -4.88 -29.53 19.08
N LEU A 360 -4.35 -30.34 18.15
CA LEU A 360 -5.17 -31.12 17.19
C LEU A 360 -6.05 -32.17 17.88
N ALA A 361 -5.62 -32.73 19.00
CA ALA A 361 -6.34 -33.80 19.71
C ALA A 361 -7.29 -33.27 20.81
N ALA A 362 -6.91 -32.17 21.45
CA ALA A 362 -7.62 -31.55 22.56
C ALA A 362 -7.35 -30.02 22.56
N PRO A 363 -8.09 -29.24 21.74
CA PRO A 363 -7.82 -27.81 21.53
C PRO A 363 -8.00 -26.95 22.79
N ASP A 364 -8.80 -27.41 23.75
CA ASP A 364 -9.10 -26.69 25.00
C ASP A 364 -7.98 -26.81 26.06
N GLN A 365 -6.96 -27.65 25.81
CA GLN A 365 -5.86 -27.84 26.75
C GLN A 365 -4.79 -26.76 26.57
N PRO A 366 -4.22 -26.23 27.68
CA PRO A 366 -3.16 -25.24 27.59
C PRO A 366 -1.90 -25.82 26.93
N VAL A 367 -1.26 -25.00 26.10
CA VAL A 367 0.01 -25.30 25.44
C VAL A 367 1.15 -24.51 26.07
N LYS A 368 2.39 -25.04 26.01
CA LYS A 368 3.57 -24.36 26.57
C LYS A 368 4.18 -23.35 25.60
N SER A 369 4.01 -23.59 24.31
CA SER A 369 4.50 -22.73 23.24
C SER A 369 3.79 -21.38 23.24
N LYS A 370 4.51 -20.33 22.82
CA LYS A 370 3.93 -19.00 22.65
C LYS A 370 2.84 -19.06 21.58
N VAL A 371 1.61 -18.74 21.97
CA VAL A 371 0.48 -18.60 21.03
C VAL A 371 0.40 -17.14 20.59
N LEU A 372 0.49 -16.91 19.28
CA LEU A 372 0.24 -15.59 18.70
C LEU A 372 -1.26 -15.39 18.47
N PRO A 373 -1.81 -14.19 18.75
CA PRO A 373 -3.21 -13.88 18.48
C PRO A 373 -3.47 -13.91 16.97
N PRO A 374 -4.70 -14.21 16.50
CA PRO A 374 -5.04 -14.17 15.08
C PRO A 374 -4.74 -12.80 14.46
N ARG A 375 -4.35 -12.78 13.17
CA ARG A 375 -4.28 -11.54 12.39
C ARG A 375 -5.65 -10.87 12.39
N THR A 376 -5.68 -9.55 12.55
CA THR A 376 -6.94 -8.79 12.56
C THR A 376 -7.53 -8.82 11.15
N ILE A 377 -8.53 -9.67 10.95
CA ILE A 377 -9.42 -9.58 9.79
C ILE A 377 -10.37 -8.43 10.09
N LEU A 378 -10.02 -7.21 9.69
CA LEU A 378 -11.00 -6.14 9.59
C LEU A 378 -12.05 -6.57 8.58
N VAL A 379 -13.19 -7.06 9.08
CA VAL A 379 -14.48 -6.92 8.39
C VAL A 379 -14.88 -5.44 8.49
N GLN A 380 -14.04 -4.55 7.98
CA GLN A 380 -14.48 -3.24 7.57
C GLN A 380 -14.88 -3.41 6.12
N GLU A 381 -16.17 -3.19 5.87
CA GLU A 381 -16.75 -2.93 4.56
C GLU A 381 -15.71 -2.24 3.67
N LEU A 382 -15.14 -3.00 2.71
CA LEU A 382 -14.15 -2.53 1.76
C LEU A 382 -14.82 -1.52 0.83
N THR A 383 -15.03 -0.31 1.33
CA THR A 383 -15.29 0.91 0.58
C THR A 383 -13.95 1.52 0.20
N TYR A 384 -13.20 0.82 -0.65
CA TYR A 384 -12.29 1.49 -1.58
C TYR A 384 -12.91 1.37 -2.96
N ILE A 385 -13.36 2.51 -3.47
CA ILE A 385 -14.02 2.67 -4.76
C ILE A 385 -13.00 2.27 -5.85
N LYS A 386 -12.94 0.99 -6.21
CA LYS A 386 -12.90 0.67 -7.64
C LYS A 386 -14.20 1.25 -8.19
N GLU A 387 -14.13 2.01 -9.29
CA GLU A 387 -15.37 2.34 -9.98
C GLU A 387 -16.17 1.04 -10.16
N PRO A 388 -17.43 1.03 -9.73
CA PRO A 388 -18.22 -0.17 -9.80
C PRO A 388 -18.39 -0.51 -11.28
N PHE A 389 -17.88 -1.68 -11.70
CA PHE A 389 -18.02 -2.16 -13.09
C PHE A 389 -19.50 -2.32 -13.50
N SER A 390 -20.38 -2.40 -12.50
CA SER A 390 -21.80 -2.64 -12.59
C SER A 390 -22.56 -1.67 -11.69
N THR A 391 -23.73 -1.21 -12.15
CA THR A 391 -24.65 -0.39 -11.35
C THR A 391 -25.71 -1.21 -10.62
N ILE A 392 -25.82 -2.51 -10.94
CA ILE A 392 -26.87 -3.40 -10.40
C ILE A 392 -26.32 -4.43 -9.41
N ILE A 393 -25.18 -5.06 -9.72
CA ILE A 393 -24.52 -6.09 -8.93
C ILE A 393 -23.17 -5.65 -8.34
N THR A 394 -22.79 -6.29 -7.23
CA THR A 394 -21.51 -6.11 -6.54
C THR A 394 -20.46 -7.12 -7.03
N TYR A 395 -19.22 -6.99 -6.55
CA TYR A 395 -18.19 -8.01 -6.78
C TYR A 395 -18.52 -9.37 -6.14
N GLU A 396 -19.27 -9.37 -5.04
CA GLU A 396 -19.78 -10.61 -4.42
C GLU A 396 -20.69 -11.39 -5.37
N HIS A 397 -21.66 -10.69 -5.98
CA HIS A 397 -22.53 -11.30 -6.98
C HIS A 397 -21.76 -11.82 -8.19
N ALA A 398 -20.74 -11.08 -8.64
CA ALA A 398 -19.90 -11.52 -9.77
C ALA A 398 -19.05 -12.75 -9.44
N ASP A 399 -18.53 -12.87 -8.21
CA ASP A 399 -17.84 -14.08 -7.75
C ASP A 399 -18.80 -15.27 -7.69
N GLU A 400 -20.01 -15.04 -7.15
CA GLU A 400 -21.05 -16.07 -7.08
C GLU A 400 -21.42 -16.59 -8.48
N ILE A 401 -21.69 -15.69 -9.43
CA ILE A 401 -21.94 -16.04 -10.84
C ILE A 401 -20.75 -16.80 -11.43
N SER A 402 -19.51 -16.37 -11.15
CA SER A 402 -18.30 -17.04 -11.63
C SER A 402 -18.17 -18.47 -11.11
N SER A 403 -18.55 -18.71 -9.85
CA SER A 403 -18.58 -20.05 -9.26
C SER A 403 -19.59 -20.95 -9.99
N TRP A 404 -20.72 -20.39 -10.43
CA TRP A 404 -21.75 -21.10 -11.18
C TRP A 404 -21.31 -21.42 -12.62
N ILE A 405 -20.55 -20.54 -13.27
CA ILE A 405 -19.95 -20.82 -14.58
C ILE A 405 -18.98 -22.01 -14.45
N ASP A 406 -18.11 -22.01 -13.44
CA ASP A 406 -17.11 -23.07 -13.21
C ASP A 406 -17.69 -24.38 -12.66
N ARG A 407 -18.95 -24.38 -12.22
CA ARG A 407 -19.59 -25.48 -11.48
C ARG A 407 -18.83 -25.87 -10.20
N LYS A 408 -18.18 -24.90 -9.53
CA LYS A 408 -17.43 -25.12 -8.29
C LYS A 408 -18.15 -24.44 -7.12
N SER A 409 -18.23 -25.13 -5.97
CA SER A 409 -18.60 -24.47 -4.72
C SER A 409 -17.40 -23.68 -4.22
N ARG A 410 -17.46 -22.34 -4.29
CA ARG A 410 -16.43 -21.49 -3.67
C ARG A 410 -16.93 -21.02 -2.32
N ASN A 411 -16.20 -21.36 -1.26
CA ASN A 411 -16.33 -20.71 0.04
C ASN A 411 -15.36 -19.52 0.10
N SER A 412 -15.46 -18.61 -0.88
CA SER A 412 -14.55 -17.47 -0.94
C SER A 412 -15.13 -16.31 -0.14
N PHE A 413 -14.56 -16.05 1.04
CA PHE A 413 -14.74 -14.78 1.75
C PHE A 413 -13.96 -13.63 1.08
N PHE A 414 -13.32 -13.87 -0.08
CA PHE A 414 -12.42 -12.93 -0.76
C PHE A 414 -12.82 -12.67 -2.22
N TYR A 415 -13.33 -11.46 -2.50
CA TYR A 415 -13.77 -11.01 -3.83
C TYR A 415 -12.64 -10.69 -4.84
N THR A 416 -11.38 -10.98 -4.47
CA THR A 416 -10.18 -10.60 -5.22
C THR A 416 -9.73 -11.64 -6.25
N ASN A 417 -10.26 -12.87 -6.17
CA ASN A 417 -9.87 -14.00 -7.03
C ASN A 417 -10.94 -14.43 -8.05
N ILE A 418 -11.76 -13.49 -8.54
CA ILE A 418 -12.71 -13.77 -9.63
C ILE A 418 -11.90 -14.15 -10.90
N PRO A 419 -12.01 -15.39 -11.42
CA PRO A 419 -11.19 -15.86 -12.55
C PRO A 419 -11.65 -15.29 -13.89
N TYR A 420 -12.78 -14.61 -13.90
CA TYR A 420 -13.33 -13.94 -15.06
C TYR A 420 -13.23 -12.42 -14.93
N GLU A 421 -13.05 -11.76 -16.06
CA GLU A 421 -13.31 -10.35 -16.24
C GLU A 421 -14.72 -10.17 -16.82
N PHE A 422 -15.48 -9.24 -16.24
CA PHE A 422 -16.83 -8.89 -16.67
C PHE A 422 -16.76 -7.57 -17.45
N GLU A 423 -16.60 -7.68 -18.77
CA GLU A 423 -16.56 -6.55 -19.67
C GLU A 423 -17.99 -6.07 -19.96
N LEU A 424 -18.35 -4.86 -19.54
CA LEU A 424 -19.69 -4.30 -19.79
C LEU A 424 -19.86 -4.00 -21.28
N ILE A 425 -20.80 -4.67 -21.94
CA ILE A 425 -21.10 -4.44 -23.36
C ILE A 425 -22.37 -3.62 -23.57
N LEU A 426 -23.32 -3.66 -22.64
CA LEU A 426 -24.58 -2.94 -22.74
C LEU A 426 -25.12 -2.57 -21.35
N ARG A 427 -25.53 -1.31 -21.16
CA ARG A 427 -26.24 -0.85 -19.96
C ARG A 427 -27.47 -0.06 -20.36
N GLY A 428 -28.65 -0.47 -19.90
CA GLY A 428 -29.92 0.16 -20.27
C GLY A 428 -29.97 1.67 -19.97
N SER A 429 -29.43 2.09 -18.83
CA SER A 429 -29.36 3.51 -18.46
C SER A 429 -28.41 4.37 -19.33
N ILE A 430 -27.49 3.76 -20.09
CA ILE A 430 -26.57 4.46 -21.00
C ILE A 430 -27.04 4.32 -22.45
N ASN A 431 -27.38 3.11 -22.87
CA ASN A 431 -27.64 2.77 -24.26
C ASN A 431 -29.13 2.76 -24.62
N GLY A 432 -30.02 2.88 -23.63
CA GLY A 432 -31.45 2.82 -23.78
C GLY A 432 -32.04 1.42 -23.53
N PHE A 433 -33.37 1.39 -23.40
CA PHE A 433 -34.14 0.21 -22.96
C PHE A 433 -34.93 -0.46 -24.10
N THR A 434 -34.57 -0.22 -25.35
CA THR A 434 -35.29 -0.79 -26.47
C THR A 434 -34.81 -2.22 -26.76
N PRO A 435 -35.69 -3.13 -27.17
CA PRO A 435 -35.28 -4.46 -27.63
C PRO A 435 -34.27 -4.43 -28.77
N GLN A 436 -34.41 -3.45 -29.66
CA GLN A 436 -33.52 -3.27 -30.82
C GLN A 436 -32.08 -2.99 -30.37
N THR A 437 -31.88 -2.13 -29.36
CA THR A 437 -30.57 -1.84 -28.77
C THR A 437 -29.86 -3.11 -28.31
N PHE A 438 -30.59 -4.02 -27.63
CA PHE A 438 -30.00 -5.30 -27.20
C PHE A 438 -29.50 -6.13 -28.38
N TRP A 439 -30.33 -6.33 -29.40
CA TRP A 439 -29.95 -7.14 -30.56
C TRP A 439 -28.84 -6.51 -31.38
N ASP A 440 -28.82 -5.19 -31.53
CA ASP A 440 -27.76 -4.51 -32.27
C ASP A 440 -26.42 -4.57 -31.56
N THR A 441 -26.40 -4.44 -30.24
CA THR A 441 -25.16 -4.45 -29.44
C THR A 441 -24.66 -5.87 -29.14
N CYS A 442 -25.55 -6.79 -28.75
CA CYS A 442 -25.13 -8.12 -28.28
C CYS A 442 -24.97 -9.15 -29.40
N HIS A 443 -25.34 -8.83 -30.65
CA HIS A 443 -25.16 -9.75 -31.78
C HIS A 443 -23.70 -10.19 -31.95
N GLY A 444 -23.46 -11.49 -32.07
CA GLY A 444 -22.15 -12.10 -32.22
C GLY A 444 -21.39 -12.29 -30.90
N HIS A 445 -21.84 -11.72 -29.79
CA HIS A 445 -21.22 -11.94 -28.48
C HIS A 445 -21.68 -13.28 -27.89
N SER A 446 -20.72 -14.11 -27.48
CA SER A 446 -20.90 -15.32 -26.68
C SER A 446 -20.37 -15.12 -25.25
N ASN A 447 -20.61 -16.10 -24.37
CA ASN A 447 -20.20 -16.04 -22.96
C ASN A 447 -20.72 -14.78 -22.25
N THR A 448 -22.00 -14.49 -22.40
CA THR A 448 -22.61 -13.29 -21.84
C THR A 448 -23.41 -13.56 -20.57
N VAL A 449 -23.33 -12.67 -19.60
CA VAL A 449 -24.21 -12.63 -18.42
C VAL A 449 -25.13 -11.44 -18.53
N ILE A 450 -26.43 -11.67 -18.37
CA ILE A 450 -27.46 -10.65 -18.35
C ILE A 450 -27.92 -10.45 -16.91
N ILE A 451 -27.96 -9.19 -16.48
CA ILE A 451 -28.37 -8.76 -15.14
C ILE A 451 -29.57 -7.82 -15.28
N ILE A 452 -30.65 -8.10 -14.57
CA ILE A 452 -31.93 -7.38 -14.65
C ILE A 452 -32.34 -6.93 -13.25
N LYS A 453 -32.55 -5.63 -13.07
CA LYS A 453 -33.12 -5.04 -11.85
C LYS A 453 -34.63 -4.86 -12.03
N VAL A 454 -35.44 -5.51 -11.20
CA VAL A 454 -36.90 -5.44 -11.30
C VAL A 454 -37.44 -4.17 -10.65
N LYS A 455 -38.28 -3.42 -11.39
CA LYS A 455 -38.78 -2.11 -10.99
C LYS A 455 -39.60 -2.16 -9.70
N GLY A 456 -39.25 -1.29 -8.75
CA GLY A 456 -39.96 -1.17 -7.47
C GLY A 456 -39.71 -2.33 -6.50
N THR A 457 -38.66 -3.14 -6.72
CA THR A 457 -38.32 -4.27 -5.86
C THR A 457 -36.80 -4.38 -5.63
N ASN A 458 -36.42 -5.20 -4.65
CA ASN A 458 -35.03 -5.58 -4.45
C ASN A 458 -34.55 -6.77 -5.30
N GLU A 459 -35.41 -7.32 -6.17
CA GLU A 459 -35.07 -8.49 -6.98
C GLU A 459 -34.03 -8.15 -8.06
N ILE A 460 -32.98 -8.96 -8.14
CA ILE A 460 -32.00 -8.97 -9.23
C ILE A 460 -32.06 -10.34 -9.89
N LEU A 461 -32.45 -10.38 -11.16
CA LEU A 461 -32.61 -11.59 -11.95
C LEU A 461 -31.57 -11.62 -13.05
N GLY A 462 -31.26 -12.79 -13.59
CA GLY A 462 -30.32 -12.87 -14.68
C GLY A 462 -30.16 -14.25 -15.28
N GLY A 463 -29.31 -14.32 -16.29
CA GLY A 463 -28.93 -15.58 -16.91
C GLY A 463 -27.60 -15.50 -17.63
N TYR A 464 -26.92 -16.64 -17.69
CA TYR A 464 -25.69 -16.82 -18.43
C TYR A 464 -25.95 -17.58 -19.73
N ASN A 465 -25.51 -17.02 -20.85
CA ASN A 465 -25.56 -17.64 -22.16
C ASN A 465 -24.14 -17.88 -22.69
N PRO A 466 -23.70 -19.14 -22.84
CA PRO A 466 -22.41 -19.47 -23.44
C PRO A 466 -22.40 -19.34 -24.97
N LEU A 467 -23.56 -19.30 -25.63
CA LEU A 467 -23.67 -19.24 -27.09
C LEU A 467 -23.68 -17.80 -27.60
N ALA A 468 -23.36 -17.60 -28.88
CA ALA A 468 -23.42 -16.28 -29.51
C ALA A 468 -24.88 -15.84 -29.76
N TRP A 469 -25.21 -14.57 -29.51
CA TRP A 469 -26.52 -14.03 -29.88
C TRP A 469 -26.60 -13.78 -31.38
N ASP A 470 -27.52 -14.41 -32.09
CA ASP A 470 -27.68 -14.26 -33.53
C ASP A 470 -28.99 -13.57 -33.90
N LYS A 471 -28.94 -12.35 -34.47
CA LYS A 471 -30.13 -11.64 -34.94
C LYS A 471 -30.51 -11.96 -36.39
N THR A 472 -29.70 -12.74 -37.10
CA THR A 472 -29.88 -13.05 -38.54
C THR A 472 -30.74 -14.29 -38.78
N ASN A 473 -31.02 -15.07 -37.74
CA ASN A 473 -31.83 -16.27 -37.83
C ASN A 473 -33.33 -15.92 -37.77
N TYR A 474 -33.95 -15.74 -38.95
CA TYR A 474 -35.36 -15.37 -39.08
C TYR A 474 -36.34 -16.51 -38.73
N TYR A 475 -35.86 -17.74 -38.58
CA TYR A 475 -36.67 -18.88 -38.19
C TYR A 475 -36.66 -19.01 -36.66
N ARG A 476 -37.80 -19.40 -36.07
CA ARG A 476 -37.97 -19.68 -34.62
C ARG A 476 -37.15 -20.91 -34.20
N ARG A 477 -35.84 -20.82 -34.34
CA ARG A 477 -34.89 -21.84 -33.91
C ARG A 477 -34.35 -21.45 -32.54
N TRP A 478 -34.03 -22.51 -31.84
CA TRP A 478 -33.79 -22.58 -30.44
C TRP A 478 -32.45 -23.30 -30.35
N ASP A 479 -31.39 -22.59 -29.95
CA ASP A 479 -30.07 -23.20 -29.84
C ASP A 479 -29.95 -23.97 -28.52
N GLU A 480 -29.19 -25.07 -28.55
CA GLU A 480 -29.15 -26.01 -27.44
C GLU A 480 -27.85 -25.88 -26.66
N THR A 481 -27.93 -25.71 -25.34
CA THR A 481 -26.77 -25.72 -24.45
C THR A 481 -27.12 -26.25 -23.06
N LYS A 482 -26.19 -27.03 -22.49
CA LYS A 482 -26.24 -27.53 -21.10
C LYS A 482 -25.59 -26.60 -20.08
N ASP A 483 -24.89 -25.57 -20.57
CA ASP A 483 -24.05 -24.69 -19.75
C ASP A 483 -24.74 -23.36 -19.44
N SER A 484 -25.88 -23.08 -20.08
CA SER A 484 -26.74 -21.96 -19.68
C SER A 484 -27.41 -22.20 -18.32
N PHE A 485 -27.60 -21.11 -17.58
CA PHE A 485 -28.33 -21.10 -16.32
C PHE A 485 -29.00 -19.74 -16.12
N ILE A 486 -30.09 -19.73 -15.37
CA ILE A 486 -30.77 -18.51 -14.90
C ILE A 486 -30.66 -18.44 -13.38
N PHE A 487 -30.77 -17.23 -12.84
CA PHE A 487 -30.59 -17.01 -11.42
C PHE A 487 -31.40 -15.84 -10.86
N SER A 488 -31.52 -15.83 -9.54
CA SER A 488 -31.91 -14.69 -8.71
C SER A 488 -30.85 -14.48 -7.65
N LEU A 489 -30.35 -13.25 -7.48
CA LEU A 489 -29.28 -12.94 -6.52
C LEU A 489 -29.85 -12.47 -5.19
N LYS A 490 -29.18 -12.84 -4.09
CA LYS A 490 -29.45 -12.27 -2.76
C LYS A 490 -29.25 -10.76 -2.81
N ASN A 491 -30.25 -9.99 -2.40
CA ASN A 491 -30.18 -8.53 -2.39
C ASN A 491 -31.32 -7.95 -1.54
N GLY A 492 -30.99 -7.06 -0.61
CA GLY A 492 -31.95 -6.47 0.33
C GLY A 492 -32.75 -7.55 1.10
N ASN A 493 -34.04 -7.67 0.81
CA ASN A 493 -34.94 -8.62 1.49
C ASN A 493 -34.83 -10.05 0.93
N VAL A 494 -34.13 -10.27 -0.20
CA VAL A 494 -33.88 -11.61 -0.75
C VAL A 494 -32.69 -12.23 -0.02
N GLN A 495 -32.95 -13.18 0.87
CA GLN A 495 -31.96 -13.75 1.79
C GLN A 495 -30.95 -14.68 1.12
N ASN A 496 -31.36 -15.43 0.09
CA ASN A 496 -30.51 -16.44 -0.57
C ASN A 496 -30.59 -16.32 -2.10
N SER A 497 -29.44 -16.46 -2.75
CA SER A 497 -29.37 -16.58 -4.21
C SER A 497 -29.94 -17.94 -4.67
N ILE A 498 -30.57 -17.93 -5.84
CA ILE A 498 -31.15 -19.11 -6.49
C ILE A 498 -30.41 -19.32 -7.81
N LEU A 499 -29.73 -20.45 -7.96
CA LEU A 499 -29.22 -20.95 -9.24
C LEU A 499 -30.19 -21.97 -9.83
N SER A 500 -30.52 -21.81 -11.11
CA SER A 500 -31.36 -22.75 -11.85
C SER A 500 -30.71 -23.10 -13.19
N ARG A 501 -30.42 -24.39 -13.41
CA ARG A 501 -29.81 -24.90 -14.64
C ARG A 501 -30.86 -25.53 -15.56
N VAL A 502 -30.53 -25.73 -16.82
CA VAL A 502 -31.41 -26.41 -17.80
C VAL A 502 -31.72 -27.84 -17.33
N ILE A 503 -32.97 -28.28 -17.51
CA ILE A 503 -33.43 -29.65 -17.21
C ILE A 503 -32.84 -30.62 -18.25
N ASN A 504 -32.29 -31.74 -17.80
CA ASN A 504 -31.68 -32.75 -18.67
C ASN A 504 -32.66 -33.93 -18.89
N HIS A 505 -33.54 -33.84 -19.88
CA HIS A 505 -34.32 -34.97 -20.38
C HIS A 505 -34.02 -35.18 -21.87
N GLN A 506 -33.96 -36.45 -22.29
CA GLN A 506 -33.64 -36.87 -23.67
C GLN A 506 -34.60 -36.30 -24.73
N ASP A 507 -35.74 -35.72 -24.34
CA ASP A 507 -36.71 -35.07 -25.25
C ASP A 507 -36.95 -33.56 -24.96
N SER A 508 -36.10 -32.89 -24.18
CA SER A 508 -36.21 -31.44 -23.93
C SER A 508 -34.87 -30.72 -23.78
N MET A 509 -33.96 -30.94 -24.74
CA MET A 509 -32.80 -30.05 -24.93
C MET A 509 -33.29 -28.66 -25.39
N ARG A 510 -33.52 -27.75 -24.44
CA ARG A 510 -34.06 -26.42 -24.75
C ARG A 510 -33.43 -25.34 -23.85
N GLY A 511 -32.15 -25.04 -24.11
CA GLY A 511 -31.41 -23.87 -23.60
C GLY A 511 -31.68 -22.64 -24.46
N LEU A 512 -32.93 -22.22 -24.47
CA LEU A 512 -33.57 -21.49 -25.55
C LEU A 512 -33.28 -19.98 -25.61
N CYS A 513 -32.39 -19.50 -26.49
CA CYS A 513 -32.38 -18.06 -26.84
C CYS A 513 -33.43 -17.74 -27.91
N ARG A 514 -34.41 -16.89 -27.59
CA ARG A 514 -35.50 -16.55 -28.52
C ARG A 514 -35.03 -15.44 -29.46
N VAL A 515 -34.67 -15.79 -30.69
CA VAL A 515 -34.51 -14.81 -31.77
C VAL A 515 -35.89 -14.57 -32.38
N TYR A 516 -36.69 -13.71 -31.75
CA TYR A 516 -37.84 -13.11 -32.44
C TYR A 516 -37.48 -11.69 -32.82
N LEU A 517 -37.25 -11.47 -34.12
CA LEU A 517 -37.29 -10.15 -34.73
C LEU A 517 -38.72 -9.60 -34.68
N GLY A 518 -39.07 -9.11 -33.51
CA GLY A 518 -40.10 -8.11 -33.34
C GLY A 518 -39.49 -7.03 -32.49
N SER A 519 -39.85 -5.78 -32.72
CA SER A 519 -39.42 -4.59 -31.96
C SER A 519 -39.76 -4.63 -30.46
N ARG A 520 -40.13 -5.80 -29.92
CA ARG A 520 -40.77 -6.03 -28.62
C ARG A 520 -40.05 -7.07 -27.74
N ASN A 521 -39.22 -7.97 -28.30
CA ASN A 521 -38.53 -9.03 -27.52
C ASN A 521 -37.05 -8.73 -27.35
N GLY A 522 -36.56 -8.72 -26.11
CA GLY A 522 -35.14 -8.66 -25.77
C GLY A 522 -34.56 -10.05 -25.50
N PRO A 523 -33.58 -10.16 -24.57
CA PRO A 523 -33.03 -11.45 -24.20
C PRO A 523 -34.08 -12.35 -23.56
N CYS A 524 -34.02 -13.62 -23.94
CA CYS A 524 -34.90 -14.66 -23.43
C CYS A 524 -34.06 -15.91 -23.15
N PHE A 525 -34.20 -16.48 -21.95
CA PHE A 525 -33.71 -17.80 -21.56
C PHE A 525 -34.91 -18.73 -21.46
N SER A 526 -35.25 -19.35 -22.58
CA SER A 526 -36.48 -20.08 -22.77
C SER A 526 -37.70 -19.24 -22.50
N SER A 527 -38.76 -19.85 -21.98
CA SER A 527 -39.89 -19.16 -21.37
C SER A 527 -39.62 -18.80 -19.90
N ASP A 528 -38.47 -19.22 -19.34
CA ASP A 528 -38.19 -19.16 -17.91
C ASP A 528 -37.65 -17.80 -17.43
N LEU A 529 -37.06 -17.01 -18.31
CA LEU A 529 -36.76 -15.60 -18.07
C LEU A 529 -36.76 -14.85 -19.41
N CYS A 530 -37.71 -13.93 -19.60
CA CYS A 530 -37.84 -13.16 -20.84
C CYS A 530 -38.02 -11.67 -20.57
N MET A 531 -37.23 -10.86 -21.28
CA MET A 531 -37.46 -9.42 -21.37
C MET A 531 -38.35 -9.11 -22.58
N TYR A 532 -39.56 -8.62 -22.32
CA TYR A 532 -40.54 -8.29 -23.36
C TYR A 532 -41.21 -6.95 -23.07
N SER A 533 -41.51 -6.19 -24.13
CA SER A 533 -42.30 -4.97 -24.06
C SER A 533 -43.14 -4.75 -25.32
N SER A 534 -44.46 -4.71 -25.16
CA SER A 534 -45.39 -4.26 -26.21
C SER A 534 -45.21 -2.78 -26.62
N ARG A 535 -44.50 -1.97 -25.83
CA ARG A 535 -44.21 -0.55 -26.08
C ARG A 535 -42.80 -0.31 -26.60
N ALA A 536 -42.09 -1.37 -27.02
CA ALA A 536 -40.70 -1.31 -27.50
C ALA A 536 -39.70 -0.67 -26.51
N ASN A 537 -40.02 -0.71 -25.21
CA ASN A 537 -39.16 -0.23 -24.13
C ASN A 537 -39.48 -1.00 -22.83
N PHE A 538 -38.48 -1.66 -22.27
CA PHE A 538 -38.66 -2.57 -21.12
C PHE A 538 -39.11 -1.88 -19.81
N THR A 539 -39.02 -0.55 -19.74
CA THR A 539 -39.38 0.24 -18.54
C THR A 539 -40.82 0.80 -18.56
N LEU A 540 -41.51 0.72 -19.70
CA LEU A 540 -42.81 1.38 -19.95
C LEU A 540 -44.03 0.48 -19.71
N ASN A 541 -43.85 -0.83 -19.51
CA ASN A 541 -44.90 -1.79 -19.22
C ASN A 541 -44.37 -3.00 -18.45
N ASN A 542 -45.28 -3.78 -17.87
CA ASN A 542 -44.97 -5.04 -17.19
C ASN A 542 -45.03 -6.19 -18.19
N GLY A 543 -44.18 -6.15 -19.21
CA GLY A 543 -44.16 -7.17 -20.26
C GLY A 543 -43.20 -8.33 -19.98
N SER A 544 -42.19 -8.15 -19.14
CA SER A 544 -41.18 -9.18 -18.84
C SER A 544 -41.75 -10.25 -17.91
N TYR A 545 -41.30 -11.49 -18.03
CA TYR A 545 -41.89 -12.61 -17.28
C TYR A 545 -40.86 -13.70 -16.95
N CYS A 546 -41.17 -14.49 -15.92
CA CYS A 546 -40.45 -15.71 -15.55
C CYS A 546 -41.45 -16.85 -15.35
N GLU A 547 -41.33 -17.93 -16.13
CA GLU A 547 -42.16 -19.12 -15.99
C GLU A 547 -41.31 -20.38 -15.91
N LYS A 548 -41.37 -21.12 -14.80
CA LYS A 548 -40.63 -22.39 -14.72
C LYS A 548 -41.16 -23.37 -15.77
N GLN A 549 -40.37 -23.67 -16.79
CA GLN A 549 -40.64 -24.66 -17.82
C GLN A 549 -39.41 -25.55 -18.02
N HIS A 550 -38.29 -24.96 -18.46
CA HIS A 550 -37.11 -25.66 -18.94
C HIS A 550 -35.91 -25.62 -17.98
N PHE A 551 -35.97 -24.84 -16.90
CA PHE A 551 -34.93 -24.80 -15.87
C PHE A 551 -35.39 -25.51 -14.58
N VAL A 552 -34.46 -26.08 -13.81
CA VAL A 552 -34.75 -26.99 -12.68
C VAL A 552 -35.60 -26.34 -11.59
N ARG A 553 -35.38 -25.06 -11.30
CA ARG A 553 -36.03 -24.28 -10.23
C ARG A 553 -36.65 -22.98 -10.76
N PRO A 554 -37.78 -22.53 -10.22
CA PRO A 554 -38.23 -21.14 -10.43
C PRO A 554 -37.24 -20.17 -9.76
N ILE A 555 -36.97 -19.04 -10.40
CA ILE A 555 -36.09 -17.98 -9.86
C ILE A 555 -36.87 -16.82 -9.21
N ARG A 556 -38.21 -16.85 -9.27
CA ARG A 556 -39.10 -15.90 -8.61
C ARG A 556 -40.21 -16.65 -7.88
N THR A 557 -40.67 -16.06 -6.78
CA THR A 557 -41.82 -16.56 -6.01
C THR A 557 -43.16 -16.19 -6.66
N THR A 558 -43.19 -15.10 -7.44
CA THR A 558 -44.39 -14.64 -8.15
C THR A 558 -44.32 -15.01 -9.63
N THR A 559 -45.48 -15.34 -10.22
CA THR A 559 -45.65 -15.60 -11.67
C THR A 559 -46.12 -14.35 -12.43
N ASN A 560 -46.22 -13.21 -11.75
CA ASN A 560 -46.68 -11.97 -12.37
C ASN A 560 -45.60 -11.38 -13.28
N ASN A 561 -46.06 -10.84 -14.42
CA ASN A 561 -45.19 -10.06 -15.28
C ASN A 561 -44.65 -8.82 -14.56
N PHE A 562 -43.48 -8.36 -14.97
CA PHE A 562 -42.76 -7.27 -14.34
C PHE A 562 -42.19 -6.29 -15.38
N SER A 563 -41.92 -5.07 -14.91
CA SER A 563 -41.12 -4.07 -15.62
C SER A 563 -39.73 -4.02 -14.99
N ILE A 564 -38.75 -3.54 -15.75
CA ILE A 564 -37.39 -3.39 -15.26
C ILE A 564 -37.12 -1.94 -14.88
N GLU A 565 -36.22 -1.75 -13.92
CA GLU A 565 -35.63 -0.45 -13.58
C GLU A 565 -34.36 -0.22 -14.39
N ASN A 566 -33.48 -1.22 -14.43
CA ASN A 566 -32.27 -1.21 -15.25
C ASN A 566 -31.88 -2.64 -15.68
N TYR A 567 -31.00 -2.75 -16.69
CA TYR A 567 -30.36 -4.01 -17.03
C TYR A 567 -28.95 -3.79 -17.56
N GLU A 568 -28.08 -4.77 -17.38
CA GLU A 568 -26.70 -4.78 -17.83
C GLU A 568 -26.39 -6.11 -18.51
N VAL A 569 -25.55 -6.07 -19.53
CA VAL A 569 -25.02 -7.26 -20.21
C VAL A 569 -23.50 -7.20 -20.17
N PHE A 570 -22.89 -8.27 -19.67
CA PHE A 570 -21.45 -8.41 -19.57
C PHE A 570 -20.98 -9.54 -20.46
N LYS A 571 -19.87 -9.33 -21.16
CA LYS A 571 -19.07 -10.42 -21.75
C LYS A 571 -18.11 -10.95 -20.69
N VAL A 572 -18.08 -12.26 -20.52
CA VAL A 572 -17.26 -12.94 -19.52
C VAL A 572 -16.00 -13.48 -20.18
N ILE A 573 -14.83 -12.98 -19.76
CA ILE A 573 -13.52 -13.33 -20.33
C ILE A 573 -12.70 -14.07 -19.26
N ASN A 574 -12.18 -15.26 -19.58
CA ASN A 574 -11.35 -16.02 -18.64
C ASN A 574 -9.92 -15.43 -18.58
N LYS A 575 -9.51 -14.96 -17.40
CA LYS A 575 -8.20 -14.32 -17.18
C LYS A 575 -7.00 -15.26 -17.37
N LYS A 576 -7.21 -16.58 -17.36
CA LYS A 576 -6.13 -17.58 -17.56
C LYS A 576 -5.92 -17.96 -19.02
N ALA A 577 -6.83 -17.54 -19.92
CA ALA A 577 -6.78 -17.87 -21.34
C ALA A 577 -6.25 -16.71 -22.21
N SER A 578 -5.80 -15.62 -21.58
CA SER A 578 -5.31 -14.38 -22.19
C SER A 578 -3.83 -14.17 -21.93
#